data_AF-A0A932FHW5-F1
#
_entry.id   AF-A0A932FHW5-F1
#
_cell.length_a   1.000
_cell.length_b   1.000
_cell.length_c   1.000
_cell.angle_alpha   90.00
_cell.angle_beta   90.00
_cell.angle_gamma   90.00
#
_symmetry.space_group_name_H-M   'P 1'
#
loop_
_entity.id
_entity.type
_entity.pdbx_description
1 polymer ?
#
loop_
_entity_poly.entity_id
_entity_poly.type
_entity_poly.pdbx_seq_one_letter_code
_entity_poly.pdbx_strand_id
1 'polypeptide(L)' 'MHPVRHPRNVIVIGLAFVAVGTLYALGAVPLGYDIEWAGVTMLGALAIAMSLMAYVLIAGSSRD' A
#
# COMPACT_ATOMS: atom_id res chain seq x y z
N MET A 1 13.80 20.26 -1.88
CA MET A 1 12.79 19.17 -1.99
C MET A 1 13.56 17.88 -2.15
N HIS A 2 13.68 17.07 -1.09
CA HIS A 2 14.46 15.83 -1.15
C HIS A 2 13.73 14.82 -2.04
N PRO A 3 14.33 14.38 -3.17
CA PRO A 3 13.79 13.27 -3.95
C PRO A 3 13.69 12.06 -3.02
N VAL A 4 12.54 11.40 -3.05
CA VAL A 4 12.26 10.15 -2.35
C VAL A 4 13.49 9.24 -2.45
N ARG A 5 14.21 9.11 -1.33
CA ARG A 5 15.64 8.71 -1.28
C ARG A 5 15.93 7.29 -1.81
N HIS A 6 14.92 6.47 -2.06
CA HIS A 6 15.05 5.19 -2.74
C HIS A 6 13.68 4.63 -3.12
N PRO A 7 13.52 3.91 -4.25
CA PRO A 7 12.31 3.17 -4.62
C PRO A 7 11.84 2.20 -3.51
N ARG A 8 12.74 1.85 -2.60
CA ARG A 8 12.50 1.06 -1.40
C ARG A 8 11.43 1.67 -0.45
N ASN A 9 11.31 2.99 -0.37
CA ASN A 9 10.28 3.63 0.49
C ASN A 9 8.87 3.38 -0.03
N VAL A 10 8.70 3.32 -1.36
CA VAL A 10 7.40 3.06 -1.99
C VAL A 10 6.90 1.65 -1.67
N ILE A 11 7.80 0.68 -1.68
CA ILE A 11 7.48 -0.71 -1.30
C ILE A 11 7.03 -0.78 0.15
N VAL A 12 7.73 -0.09 1.07
CA VAL A 12 7.37 -0.07 2.50
C VAL A 12 5.98 0.55 2.69
N ILE A 13 5.67 1.64 1.99
CA ILE A 13 4.35 2.28 2.09
C ILE A 13 3.26 1.38 1.50
N GLY A 14 3.52 0.71 0.37
CA GLY A 14 2.59 -0.26 -0.22
C GLY A 14 2.26 -1.40 0.76
N LEU A 15 3.29 -1.97 1.41
CA LEU A 15 3.11 -3.00 2.44
C LEU A 15 2.34 -2.47 3.65
N ALA A 16 2.56 -1.21 4.06
CA ALA A 16 1.80 -0.60 5.13
C ALA A 16 0.30 -0.53 4.80
N PHE A 17 -0.07 -0.18 3.57
CA PHE A 17 -1.49 -0.18 3.16
C PHE A 17 -2.12 -1.57 3.18
N VAL A 18 -1.39 -2.61 2.76
CA VAL A 18 -1.88 -4.01 2.87
C VAL A 18 -2.09 -4.40 4.33
N ALA A 19 -1.12 -4.08 5.19
CA ALA A 19 -1.20 -4.38 6.62
C ALA A 19 -2.38 -3.66 7.29
N VAL A 20 -2.53 -2.36 7.03
CA VAL A 20 -3.65 -1.56 7.56
C VAL A 20 -5.00 -2.08 7.05
N GLY A 21 -5.12 -2.38 5.74
CA GLY A 21 -6.36 -2.94 5.18
C GLY A 21 -6.73 -4.29 5.79
N THR A 22 -5.73 -5.14 6.04
CA THR A 22 -5.92 -6.44 6.69
C THR A 22 -6.36 -6.28 8.14
N LEU A 23 -5.69 -5.42 8.91
CA LEU A 23 -6.06 -5.14 10.31
C LEU A 23 -7.44 -4.49 10.42
N TYR A 24 -7.77 -3.59 9.50
CA TYR A 24 -9.07 -2.93 9.43
C TYR A 24 -10.21 -3.92 9.18
N ALA A 25 -10.06 -4.84 8.21
CA ALA A 25 -11.07 -5.86 7.93
C ALA A 25 -11.16 -6.92 9.04
N LEU A 26 -10.03 -7.47 9.49
CA LEU A 26 -10.00 -8.53 10.49
C LEU A 26 -10.34 -8.03 11.89
N GLY A 27 -10.06 -6.76 12.20
CA GLY A 27 -10.40 -6.13 13.47
C GLY A 27 -11.90 -5.84 13.62
N ALA A 28 -12.64 -5.68 12.52
CA ALA A 28 -14.07 -5.44 12.57
C ALA A 28 -14.83 -6.61 13.21
N VAL A 29 -14.49 -7.85 12.84
CA VAL A 29 -15.15 -9.09 13.30
C VAL A 29 -15.14 -9.27 14.83
N PRO A 30 -13.98 -9.27 15.53
CA PRO A 30 -13.94 -9.45 16.99
C PRO A 30 -14.53 -8.27 17.76
N LEU A 31 -14.63 -7.09 17.14
CA LEU A 31 -15.22 -5.89 17.75
C LEU A 31 -16.74 -5.79 17.51
N GLY A 32 -17.33 -6.72 16.77
CA GLY A 32 -18.76 -6.73 16.46
C GLY A 32 -19.20 -5.69 15.44
N TYR A 33 -18.25 -5.14 14.67
CA TYR A 33 -18.54 -4.21 13.57
C TYR A 33 -18.68 -4.97 12.24
N ASP A 34 -19.49 -4.43 11.34
CA ASP A 34 -19.54 -4.88 9.96
C ASP A 34 -18.26 -4.47 9.21
N ILE A 35 -17.81 -5.33 8.30
CA ILE A 35 -16.66 -5.02 7.46
C ILE A 35 -17.07 -3.96 6.43
N GLU A 36 -16.49 -2.77 6.52
CA GLU A 36 -16.66 -1.71 5.53
C GLU A 36 -15.81 -2.01 4.29
N TRP A 37 -16.40 -2.72 3.34
CA TRP A 37 -15.72 -3.13 2.10
C TRP A 37 -15.27 -1.94 1.24
N ALA A 38 -15.90 -0.76 1.36
CA ALA A 38 -15.46 0.45 0.67
C ALA A 38 -14.05 0.88 1.12
N GLY A 39 -13.81 0.95 2.44
CA GLY A 39 -12.49 1.23 3.00
C GLY A 39 -11.45 0.17 2.64
N VAL A 40 -11.81 -1.11 2.75
CA VAL A 40 -10.91 -2.23 2.42
C VAL A 40 -10.50 -2.19 0.94
N THR A 41 -11.44 -1.97 0.03
CA THR A 41 -11.17 -1.91 -1.41
C THR A 41 -10.34 -0.69 -1.79
N MET A 42 -10.58 0.46 -1.18
CA MET A 42 -9.74 1.66 -1.35
C MET A 42 -8.30 1.41 -0.91
N LEU A 43 -8.10 0.82 0.28
CA LEU A 43 -6.76 0.50 0.79
C LEU A 43 -6.05 -0.54 -0.10
N GLY A 44 -6.79 -1.53 -0.60
CA GLY A 44 -6.29 -2.49 -1.59
C GLY A 44 -5.86 -1.82 -2.90
N ALA A 45 -6.71 -0.96 -3.46
CA ALA A 45 -6.40 -0.21 -4.68
C ALA A 45 -5.15 0.67 -4.51
N LEU A 46 -4.99 1.30 -3.34
CA LEU A 46 -3.83 2.10 -3.03
C LEU A 46 -2.55 1.26 -2.90
N ALA A 47 -2.62 0.08 -2.27
CA ALA A 47 -1.50 -0.86 -2.23
C ALA A 47 -1.07 -1.31 -3.64
N ILE A 48 -2.03 -1.57 -4.52
CA ILE A 48 -1.76 -1.89 -5.94
C ILE A 48 -1.09 -0.70 -6.63
N ALA A 49 -1.62 0.50 -6.49
CA ALA A 49 -1.05 1.71 -7.08
C ALA A 49 0.40 1.96 -6.63
N MET A 50 0.69 1.78 -5.34
CA MET A 50 2.05 1.89 -4.80
C MET A 50 2.97 0.81 -5.36
N SER A 51 2.47 -0.40 -5.55
CA SER A 51 3.24 -1.51 -6.16
C SER A 51 3.59 -1.21 -7.63
N LEU A 52 2.64 -0.66 -8.38
CA LEU A 52 2.88 -0.20 -9.75
C LEU A 52 3.90 0.93 -9.80
N MET A 53 3.80 1.90 -8.89
CA MET A 53 4.78 2.99 -8.79
C MET A 53 6.17 2.46 -8.45
N ALA A 54 6.28 1.49 -7.54
CA ALA A 54 7.57 0.84 -7.24
C ALA A 54 8.16 0.16 -8.48
N TYR A 55 7.33 -0.56 -9.24
CA TYR A 55 7.75 -1.19 -10.49
C TYR A 55 8.26 -0.14 -11.50
N VAL A 56 7.50 0.93 -11.73
CA VAL A 56 7.88 2.01 -12.66
C VAL A 56 9.20 2.67 -12.23
N LEU A 57 9.37 2.95 -10.94
CA LEU A 57 10.61 3.55 -10.42
C LEU A 57 11.82 2.62 -10.58
N ILE A 58 11.63 1.31 -10.46
CA ILE A 58 12.69 0.32 -10.68
C ILE A 58 13.00 0.17 -12.17
N ALA A 59 11.97 0.09 -13.02
CA ALA A 59 12.12 -0.08 -14.47
C ALA A 59 12.71 1.17 -15.15
N GLY A 60 12.38 2.37 -14.67
CA GLY A 60 12.92 3.65 -15.15
C GLY A 60 14.25 4.05 -14.53
N SER A 61 14.75 3.32 -13.52
CA SER A 61 16.08 3.54 -12.95
C SER A 61 17.14 3.00 -13.93
N SER A 62 17.65 3.86 -14.83
CA SER A 62 18.84 3.53 -15.62
C SER A 62 19.96 3.14 -14.65
N ARG A 63 20.43 1.90 -14.74
CA ARG A 63 21.70 1.50 -14.13
C ARG A 63 22.80 2.03 -15.06
N ASP A 64 23.11 3.31 -14.92
CA ASP A 64 24.40 3.88 -15.33
C ASP A 64 25.20 4.22 -14.07
#